data_AF-X1QEF3-F1
#
_entry.id   AF-X1QEF3-F1
#
_cell.length_a   1.000
_cell.length_b   1.000
_cell.length_c   1.000
_cell.angle_alpha   90.00
_cell.angle_beta   90.00
_cell.angle_gamma   90.00
#
_symmetry.space_group_name_H-M   'P 1'
#
loop_
_entity.id
_entity.type
_entity.pdbx_description
1 polymer ?
#
loop_
_entity_poly.entity_id
_entity_poly.type
_entity_poly.pdbx_seq_one_letter_code
_entity_poly.pdbx_strand_id
1 'polypeptide(L)'
;MIGCAAVALVYGQRPMSPERITALRALSADLHQRCLAERRQVVRMAAAAGIPVRRVLPDGRTAELQRFVNGLPLCYITTNLNAARTVSTNLVWLDGGMGLDLTGSGITAGIWDDGGVLTTHQEFGGRVTRMDGSTFPSDHATHVAGTLIAKGEVSAAQGMASEAVLQSYDWNDDGAEMAGAAAER
;
A
#
# COMPACT_ATOMS: atom_id res chain seq x y z
N MET A 1 7.02 0.05 -55.78
CA MET A 1 6.94 0.94 -54.61
C MET A 1 6.30 0.20 -53.46
N ILE A 2 7.09 -0.31 -52.53
CA ILE A 2 6.76 -0.57 -51.11
C ILE A 2 8.14 -0.46 -50.45
N GLY A 3 8.47 0.53 -49.65
CA GLY A 3 7.66 1.14 -48.60
C GLY A 3 8.39 0.83 -47.30
N CYS A 4 9.20 1.78 -46.87
CA CYS A 4 10.07 1.78 -45.70
C CYS A 4 9.30 1.50 -44.40
N ALA A 5 9.91 0.78 -43.46
CA ALA A 5 9.66 0.92 -42.03
C ALA A 5 10.91 0.48 -41.25
N ALA A 6 11.82 1.44 -41.07
CA ALA A 6 12.83 1.34 -40.02
C ALA A 6 12.13 1.46 -38.67
N VAL A 7 12.17 0.39 -37.87
CA VAL A 7 11.80 0.47 -36.45
C VAL A 7 13.08 0.79 -35.67
N ALA A 8 13.26 2.07 -35.35
CA ALA A 8 14.22 2.50 -34.35
C ALA A 8 13.60 2.28 -32.97
N LEU A 9 13.91 1.13 -32.34
CA LEU A 9 13.64 0.89 -30.93
C LEU A 9 14.77 1.51 -30.11
N VAL A 10 14.56 2.75 -29.66
CA VAL A 10 15.36 3.35 -28.59
C VAL A 10 14.84 2.77 -27.26
N TYR A 11 15.52 1.75 -26.74
CA TYR A 11 15.45 1.40 -25.33
C TYR A 11 16.79 1.72 -24.67
N GLY A 12 16.81 2.77 -23.85
CA GLY A 12 17.94 3.19 -23.03
C GLY A 12 18.20 2.28 -21.83
N GLN A 13 18.27 0.96 -22.03
CA GLN A 13 18.89 0.03 -21.10
C GLN A 13 19.66 -0.99 -21.93
N ARG A 14 20.96 -1.17 -21.63
CA ARG A 14 21.79 -2.20 -22.28
C ARG A 14 21.01 -3.53 -22.27
N PRO A 15 20.77 -4.18 -23.42
CA PRO A 15 20.11 -5.48 -23.43
C PRO A 15 20.90 -6.44 -22.54
N MET A 16 20.22 -7.09 -21.60
CA MET A 16 20.84 -8.10 -20.74
C MET A 16 21.42 -9.21 -21.63
N SER A 17 22.64 -9.65 -21.32
CA SER A 17 23.23 -10.76 -22.08
C SER A 17 22.35 -12.01 -21.94
N PRO A 18 22.30 -12.88 -22.97
CA PRO A 18 21.61 -14.16 -22.89
C PRO A 18 22.02 -14.99 -21.67
N GLU A 19 23.28 -14.88 -21.22
CA GLU A 19 23.74 -15.56 -20.00
C GLU A 19 23.07 -14.99 -18.74
N ARG A 20 22.92 -13.66 -18.62
CA ARG A 20 22.20 -13.05 -17.48
C ARG A 20 20.73 -13.44 -17.46
N ILE A 21 20.08 -13.48 -18.62
CA ILE A 21 18.67 -13.92 -18.72
C ILE A 21 18.54 -15.37 -18.25
N THR A 22 19.47 -16.24 -18.68
CA THR A 22 19.50 -17.65 -18.27
C THR A 22 19.75 -17.79 -16.76
N ALA A 23 20.70 -17.03 -16.22
CA ALA A 23 20.99 -17.02 -14.78
C ALA A 23 19.79 -16.52 -13.95
N LEU A 24 19.11 -15.47 -14.38
CA LEU A 24 17.92 -14.95 -13.70
C LEU A 24 16.75 -15.93 -13.73
N ARG A 25 16.57 -16.68 -14.83
CA ARG A 25 15.56 -17.75 -14.92
C ARG A 25 15.88 -18.91 -13.98
N ALA A 26 17.14 -19.35 -13.92
CA ALA A 26 17.57 -20.38 -12.99
C ALA A 26 17.40 -19.94 -11.53
N LEU A 27 17.76 -18.70 -11.20
CA LEU A 27 17.56 -18.11 -9.87
C LEU A 27 16.08 -18.04 -9.52
N SER A 28 15.22 -17.61 -10.44
CA SER A 28 13.77 -17.56 -10.22
C SER A 28 13.19 -18.94 -9.92
N ALA A 29 13.60 -19.97 -10.66
CA ALA A 29 13.16 -21.34 -10.43
C ALA A 29 13.61 -21.87 -9.04
N ASP A 30 14.87 -21.61 -8.66
CA ASP A 30 15.39 -21.98 -7.33
C ASP A 30 14.65 -21.26 -6.20
N LEU A 31 14.49 -19.93 -6.29
CA LEU A 31 13.74 -19.14 -5.31
C LEU A 31 12.28 -19.61 -5.19
N HIS A 32 11.66 -19.99 -6.31
CA HIS A 32 10.31 -20.55 -6.31
C HIS A 32 10.25 -21.89 -5.55
N GLN A 33 11.17 -22.81 -5.81
CA GLN A 33 11.22 -24.09 -5.10
C GLN A 33 11.47 -23.90 -3.59
N ARG A 34 12.36 -22.98 -3.21
CA ARG A 34 12.60 -22.62 -1.81
C ARG A 34 11.36 -22.05 -1.15
N CYS A 35 10.68 -21.11 -1.81
CA CYS A 35 9.42 -20.54 -1.33
C CYS A 35 8.37 -21.64 -1.09
N LEU A 36 8.21 -22.58 -2.01
CA LEU A 36 7.28 -23.70 -1.83
C LEU A 36 7.65 -24.60 -0.64
N ALA A 37 8.94 -24.89 -0.45
CA ALA A 37 9.43 -25.70 0.67
C ALA A 37 9.21 -25.00 2.02
N GLU A 38 9.57 -23.71 2.10
CA GLU A 38 9.36 -22.86 3.28
C GLU A 38 7.87 -22.73 3.59
N ARG A 39 7.03 -22.52 2.56
CA ARG A 39 5.57 -22.44 2.70
C ARG A 39 4.98 -23.72 3.28
N ARG A 40 5.42 -24.89 2.82
CA ARG A 40 5.00 -26.20 3.39
C ARG A 40 5.42 -26.33 4.86
N GLN A 41 6.63 -25.87 5.20
CA GLN A 41 7.11 -25.89 6.58
C GLN A 41 6.29 -24.95 7.47
N VAL A 42 6.00 -23.72 7.02
CA VAL A 42 5.14 -22.78 7.72
C VAL A 42 3.79 -23.37 8.02
N VAL A 43 3.10 -23.93 7.03
CA VAL A 43 1.76 -24.50 7.22
C VAL A 43 1.78 -25.62 8.27
N ARG A 44 2.79 -26.50 8.24
CA ARG A 44 2.93 -27.58 9.22
C ARG A 44 3.21 -27.06 10.63
N MET A 45 4.17 -26.14 10.76
CA MET A 45 4.55 -25.60 12.07
C MET A 45 3.45 -24.73 12.67
N ALA A 46 2.77 -23.93 11.84
CA ALA A 46 1.62 -23.13 12.24
C ALA A 46 0.49 -24.02 12.76
N ALA A 47 0.17 -25.13 12.06
CA ALA A 47 -0.80 -26.10 12.52
C ALA A 47 -0.41 -26.75 13.86
N ALA A 48 0.86 -27.16 14.01
CA ALA A 48 1.37 -27.78 15.24
C ALA A 48 1.37 -26.80 16.44
N ALA A 49 1.60 -25.51 16.19
CA ALA A 49 1.63 -24.47 17.21
C ALA A 49 0.26 -23.82 17.47
N GLY A 50 -0.79 -24.19 16.72
CA GLY A 50 -2.11 -23.56 16.81
C GLY A 50 -2.14 -22.11 16.33
N ILE A 51 -1.22 -21.70 15.46
CA ILE A 51 -1.10 -20.33 14.95
C ILE A 51 -1.74 -20.26 13.55
N PRO A 52 -2.62 -19.28 13.26
CA PRO A 52 -3.13 -19.08 11.91
C PRO A 52 -2.02 -18.55 10.98
N VAL A 53 -1.93 -19.12 9.77
CA VAL A 53 -0.94 -18.69 8.75
C VAL A 53 -1.21 -17.26 8.28
N ARG A 54 -2.48 -16.87 8.22
CA ARG A 54 -2.92 -15.51 7.89
C ARG A 54 -3.94 -15.07 8.93
N ARG A 55 -3.78 -13.86 9.45
CA ARG A 55 -4.67 -13.29 10.46
C ARG A 55 -4.96 -11.83 10.16
N VAL A 56 -6.23 -11.44 10.30
CA VAL A 56 -6.63 -10.04 10.39
C VAL A 56 -6.42 -9.60 11.85
N LEU A 57 -5.67 -8.53 12.03
CA LEU A 57 -5.40 -7.91 13.31
C LEU A 57 -6.61 -7.05 13.75
N PRO A 58 -6.73 -6.70 15.04
CA PRO A 58 -7.85 -5.89 15.53
C PRO A 58 -7.99 -4.51 14.86
N ASP A 59 -6.95 -4.05 14.18
CA ASP A 59 -6.90 -2.79 13.43
C ASP A 59 -7.09 -2.98 11.91
N GLY A 60 -7.60 -4.14 11.48
CA GLY A 60 -7.89 -4.46 10.08
C GLY A 60 -6.68 -4.89 9.25
N ARG A 61 -5.45 -4.74 9.75
CA ARG A 61 -4.24 -5.17 9.00
C ARG A 61 -4.17 -6.68 8.87
N THR A 62 -3.75 -7.16 7.71
CA THR A 62 -3.44 -8.59 7.52
C THR A 62 -1.98 -8.85 7.87
N ALA A 63 -1.75 -9.74 8.85
CA ALA A 63 -0.46 -10.36 9.09
C ALA A 63 -0.42 -11.74 8.44
N GLU A 64 0.65 -12.03 7.70
CA GLU A 64 0.87 -13.35 7.11
C GLU A 64 2.21 -13.93 7.54
N LEU A 65 2.18 -15.12 8.13
CA LEU A 65 3.35 -15.87 8.54
C LEU A 65 4.09 -16.39 7.29
N GLN A 66 5.34 -15.97 7.14
CA GLN A 66 6.16 -16.29 5.96
C GLN A 66 7.19 -17.36 6.23
N ARG A 67 7.79 -17.39 7.43
CA ARG A 67 8.77 -18.40 7.84
C ARG A 67 8.96 -18.42 9.35
N PHE A 68 9.67 -19.44 9.84
CA PHE A 68 10.23 -19.46 11.19
C PHE A 68 11.74 -19.25 11.12
N VAL A 69 12.28 -18.34 11.91
CA VAL A 69 13.72 -18.09 12.03
C VAL A 69 14.11 -18.34 13.47
N ASN A 70 14.98 -19.34 13.71
CA ASN A 70 15.39 -19.76 15.07
C ASN A 70 14.20 -20.08 16.00
N GLY A 71 13.14 -20.67 15.45
CA GLY A 71 11.91 -21.00 16.19
C GLY A 71 10.94 -19.84 16.39
N LEU A 72 11.30 -18.61 15.98
CA LEU A 72 10.42 -17.45 16.08
C LEU A 72 9.65 -17.21 14.76
N PRO A 73 8.35 -16.90 14.81
CA PRO A 73 7.56 -16.60 13.63
C PRO A 73 7.97 -15.26 13.01
N LEU A 74 8.22 -15.26 11.70
CA LEU A 74 8.44 -14.06 10.90
C LEU A 74 7.21 -13.81 10.05
N CYS A 75 6.50 -12.71 10.35
CA CYS A 75 5.30 -12.29 9.65
C CYS A 75 5.59 -11.09 8.76
N TYR A 76 4.95 -11.06 7.57
CA TYR A 76 4.83 -9.84 6.80
C TYR A 76 3.55 -9.12 7.19
N ILE A 77 3.68 -7.81 7.39
CA ILE A 77 2.59 -6.88 7.68
C ILE A 77 2.78 -5.69 6.76
N THR A 78 1.73 -5.28 6.07
CA THR A 78 1.74 -4.07 5.25
C THR A 78 1.67 -2.87 6.18
N THR A 79 2.62 -1.94 6.04
CA THR A 79 2.63 -0.69 6.79
C THR A 79 2.81 0.48 5.83
N ASN A 80 2.24 1.63 6.16
CA ASN A 80 2.31 2.81 5.30
C ASN A 80 3.74 3.31 5.16
N LEU A 81 4.55 3.23 6.22
CA LEU A 81 5.96 3.59 6.17
C LEU A 81 6.76 2.73 5.16
N ASN A 82 6.49 1.42 5.09
CA ASN A 82 7.14 0.54 4.12
C ASN A 82 6.65 0.81 2.68
N ALA A 83 5.37 1.11 2.52
CA ALA A 83 4.83 1.54 1.23
C ALA A 83 5.48 2.85 0.77
N ALA A 84 5.57 3.86 1.65
CA ALA A 84 6.19 5.16 1.38
C ALA A 84 7.65 5.03 0.93
N ARG A 85 8.40 4.11 1.54
CA ARG A 85 9.78 3.79 1.12
C ARG A 85 9.86 3.14 -0.26
N THR A 86 8.90 2.27 -0.58
CA THR A 86 8.89 1.54 -1.85
C THR A 86 8.57 2.46 -3.02
N VAL A 87 7.67 3.44 -2.83
CA VAL A 87 7.34 4.46 -3.84
C VAL A 87 8.09 5.78 -3.64
N SER A 88 9.08 5.80 -2.74
CA SER A 88 9.94 6.95 -2.43
C SER A 88 9.24 8.21 -1.91
N THR A 89 7.96 8.15 -1.52
CA THR A 89 7.25 9.28 -0.89
C THR A 89 7.92 9.71 0.42
N ASN A 90 8.57 8.79 1.13
CA ASN A 90 9.33 9.13 2.33
C ASN A 90 10.48 10.11 2.06
N LEU A 91 10.97 10.21 0.82
CA LEU A 91 12.08 11.10 0.48
C LEU A 91 11.65 12.55 0.29
N VAL A 92 10.37 12.77 0.00
CA VAL A 92 9.79 14.11 -0.22
C VAL A 92 9.10 14.68 1.01
N TRP A 93 8.93 13.87 2.07
CA TRP A 93 8.46 14.35 3.37
C TRP A 93 9.43 15.36 3.99
N LEU A 94 8.95 16.04 5.04
CA LEU A 94 9.80 16.82 5.92
C LEU A 94 10.97 15.95 6.40
N ASP A 95 12.19 16.47 6.25
CA ASP A 95 13.44 15.77 6.57
C ASP A 95 13.68 14.46 5.76
N GLY A 96 12.94 14.24 4.67
CA GLY A 96 13.03 13.04 3.82
C GLY A 96 14.30 12.96 2.96
N GLY A 97 15.08 14.05 2.87
CA GLY A 97 16.36 14.11 2.17
C GLY A 97 16.30 14.74 0.78
N MET A 98 15.12 14.96 0.20
CA MET A 98 14.96 15.77 -1.03
C MET A 98 14.70 17.26 -0.76
N GLY A 99 14.46 17.66 0.50
CA GLY A 99 14.25 19.06 0.89
C GLY A 99 13.00 19.70 0.27
N LEU A 100 12.00 18.89 -0.08
CA LEU A 100 10.71 19.36 -0.60
C LEU A 100 9.70 19.60 0.52
N ASP A 101 9.90 18.93 1.67
CA ASP A 101 9.11 19.08 2.90
C ASP A 101 7.59 19.01 2.67
N LEU A 102 7.16 18.06 1.82
CA LEU A 102 5.76 17.87 1.44
C LEU A 102 5.02 17.08 2.52
N THR A 103 4.05 17.72 3.15
CA THR A 103 3.21 17.11 4.19
C THR A 103 1.76 16.88 3.75
N GLY A 104 1.35 17.52 2.65
CA GLY A 104 -0.05 17.58 2.21
C GLY A 104 -0.88 18.66 2.91
N SER A 105 -0.25 19.53 3.70
CA SER A 105 -0.93 20.69 4.30
C SER A 105 -1.62 21.55 3.24
N GLY A 106 -2.85 21.98 3.51
CA GLY A 106 -3.69 22.73 2.57
C GLY A 106 -4.32 21.90 1.45
N ILE A 107 -4.09 20.58 1.41
CA ILE A 107 -4.71 19.68 0.42
C ILE A 107 -5.91 18.97 1.05
N THR A 108 -7.02 18.97 0.31
CA THR A 108 -8.17 18.11 0.57
C THR A 108 -8.12 16.91 -0.36
N ALA A 109 -8.07 15.70 0.19
CA ALA A 109 -8.22 14.45 -0.55
C ALA A 109 -9.69 14.00 -0.53
N GLY A 110 -10.20 13.49 -1.65
CA GLY A 110 -11.48 12.80 -1.72
C GLY A 110 -11.24 11.29 -1.86
N ILE A 111 -12.02 10.47 -1.15
CA ILE A 111 -12.06 9.02 -1.37
C ILE A 111 -13.49 8.55 -1.57
N TRP A 112 -13.66 7.62 -2.51
CA TRP A 112 -14.89 6.89 -2.77
C TRP A 112 -14.59 5.41 -2.56
N ASP A 113 -15.22 4.80 -1.57
CA ASP A 113 -14.88 3.45 -1.12
C ASP A 113 -16.14 2.65 -0.72
N ASP A 114 -15.98 1.43 -0.22
CA ASP A 114 -17.07 0.51 0.13
C ASP A 114 -17.96 0.98 1.31
N GLY A 115 -17.55 2.04 2.00
CA GLY A 115 -18.29 2.67 3.09
C GLY A 115 -17.55 3.84 3.73
N GLY A 116 -18.06 4.35 4.85
CA GLY A 116 -17.49 5.52 5.52
C GLY A 116 -16.22 5.21 6.31
N VAL A 117 -15.29 6.15 6.38
CA VAL A 117 -14.08 6.05 7.24
C VAL A 117 -14.44 6.18 8.73
N LEU A 118 -13.79 5.43 9.62
CA LEU A 118 -13.89 5.63 11.07
C LEU A 118 -13.23 6.98 11.48
N THR A 119 -14.02 8.05 11.51
CA THR A 119 -13.54 9.42 11.75
C THR A 119 -12.90 9.64 13.13
N THR A 120 -13.24 8.79 14.10
CA THR A 120 -12.71 8.82 15.46
C THR A 120 -11.36 8.12 15.62
N HIS A 121 -10.81 7.53 14.56
CA HIS A 121 -9.53 6.83 14.64
C HIS A 121 -8.39 7.82 14.99
N GLN A 122 -7.51 7.41 15.91
CA GLN A 122 -6.45 8.26 16.49
C GLN A 122 -5.52 8.89 15.44
N GLU A 123 -5.32 8.20 14.32
CA GLU A 123 -4.45 8.65 13.22
C GLU A 123 -5.02 9.83 12.42
N PHE A 124 -6.33 10.07 12.50
CA PHE A 124 -6.99 11.15 11.74
C PHE A 124 -7.10 12.44 12.52
N GLY A 125 -7.29 12.37 13.85
CA GLY A 125 -7.35 13.56 14.71
C GLY A 125 -8.41 14.58 14.27
N GLY A 126 -9.54 14.11 13.71
CA GLY A 126 -10.62 14.97 13.22
C GLY A 126 -10.46 15.52 11.80
N ARG A 127 -9.42 15.11 11.05
CA ARG A 127 -9.18 15.55 9.66
C ARG A 127 -9.97 14.78 8.60
N VAL A 128 -10.91 13.94 9.01
CA VAL A 128 -11.78 13.18 8.10
C VAL A 128 -13.22 13.63 8.29
N THR A 129 -13.85 14.04 7.18
CA THR A 129 -15.28 14.35 7.11
C THR A 129 -15.95 13.33 6.21
N ARG A 130 -17.01 12.67 6.69
CA ARG A 130 -17.91 11.89 5.84
C ARG A 130 -18.86 12.85 5.15
N MET A 131 -18.93 12.80 3.83
CA MET A 131 -19.68 13.75 3.02
C MET A 131 -21.08 13.25 2.70
N ASP A 132 -21.26 11.93 2.64
CA ASP A 132 -22.55 11.29 2.49
C ASP A 132 -23.09 10.73 3.83
N GLY A 133 -24.33 10.26 3.78
CA GLY A 133 -25.01 9.63 4.91
C GLY A 133 -24.52 8.22 5.26
N SER A 134 -23.35 7.78 4.76
CA SER A 134 -22.81 6.46 5.08
C SER A 134 -22.50 6.35 6.58
N THR A 135 -23.42 5.72 7.32
CA THR A 135 -23.37 5.66 8.79
C THR A 135 -22.45 4.55 9.30
N PHE A 136 -22.18 3.52 8.50
CA PHE A 136 -21.37 2.39 8.95
C PHE A 136 -19.89 2.57 8.61
N PRO A 137 -18.99 2.60 9.61
CA PRO A 137 -17.56 2.57 9.36
C PRO A 137 -17.14 1.28 8.66
N SER A 138 -16.34 1.40 7.61
CA SER A 138 -15.66 0.28 6.94
C SER A 138 -14.20 0.20 7.35
N ASP A 139 -13.72 -1.01 7.67
CA ASP A 139 -12.30 -1.28 7.90
C ASP A 139 -11.47 -1.03 6.63
N HIS A 140 -12.03 -1.34 5.46
CA HIS A 140 -11.36 -1.13 4.18
C HIS A 140 -11.17 0.38 3.91
N ALA A 141 -12.25 1.15 3.93
CA ALA A 141 -12.20 2.60 3.77
C ALA A 141 -11.27 3.27 4.80
N THR A 142 -11.32 2.82 6.06
CA THR A 142 -10.44 3.32 7.13
C THR A 142 -8.96 3.03 6.84
N HIS A 143 -8.64 1.84 6.34
CA HIS A 143 -7.28 1.48 5.95
C HIS A 143 -6.79 2.30 4.74
N VAL A 144 -7.64 2.51 3.74
CA VAL A 144 -7.33 3.36 2.57
C VAL A 144 -7.07 4.81 3.02
N ALA A 145 -7.96 5.38 3.83
CA ALA A 145 -7.76 6.71 4.42
C ALA A 145 -6.47 6.80 5.26
N GLY A 146 -6.14 5.74 6.00
CA GLY A 146 -4.89 5.63 6.74
C GLY A 146 -3.66 5.71 5.83
N THR A 147 -3.69 5.02 4.70
CA THR A 147 -2.60 5.05 3.70
C THR A 147 -2.38 6.47 3.17
N LEU A 148 -3.45 7.24 3.01
CA LEU A 148 -3.39 8.61 2.51
C LEU A 148 -2.94 9.62 3.57
N ILE A 149 -3.65 9.72 4.69
CA ILE A 149 -3.55 10.89 5.57
C ILE A 149 -3.28 10.60 7.04
N ALA A 150 -2.97 9.36 7.44
CA ALA A 150 -2.64 9.06 8.83
C ALA A 150 -1.49 9.96 9.32
N LYS A 151 -1.67 10.60 10.48
CA LYS A 151 -0.67 11.54 11.03
C LYS A 151 0.63 10.85 11.44
N GLY A 152 0.59 9.55 11.72
CA GLY A 152 1.73 8.79 12.20
C GLY A 152 1.89 8.82 13.72
N GLU A 153 0.78 8.81 14.48
CA GLU A 153 0.84 8.60 15.95
C GLU A 153 1.58 7.30 16.24
N VAL A 154 1.23 6.26 15.48
CA VAL A 154 2.09 5.10 15.26
C VAL A 154 2.97 5.40 14.05
N SER A 155 4.28 5.53 14.27
CA SER A 155 5.25 5.91 13.22
C SER A 155 5.21 4.99 11.98
N ALA A 156 4.90 3.70 12.16
CA ALA A 156 4.75 2.76 11.05
C ALA A 156 3.49 3.01 10.20
N ALA A 157 2.50 3.72 10.74
CA ALA A 157 1.22 3.99 10.10
C ALA A 157 1.16 5.34 9.37
N GLN A 158 2.20 6.19 9.44
CA GLN A 158 2.20 7.50 8.80
C GLN A 158 1.82 7.41 7.31
N GLY A 159 0.77 8.15 6.94
CA GLY A 159 0.26 8.23 5.58
C GLY A 159 1.12 9.11 4.68
N MET A 160 0.89 9.01 3.38
CA MET A 160 1.66 9.74 2.37
C MET A 160 1.56 11.27 2.49
N ALA A 161 0.41 11.78 2.92
CA ALA A 161 0.08 13.19 3.10
C ALA A 161 -0.45 13.41 4.53
N SER A 162 0.45 13.28 5.52
CA SER A 162 0.12 13.23 6.94
C SER A 162 -0.59 14.48 7.51
N GLU A 163 -0.56 15.62 6.80
CA GLU A 163 -1.23 16.87 7.19
C GLU A 163 -2.43 17.24 6.29
N ALA A 164 -2.78 16.41 5.31
CA ALA A 164 -3.97 16.64 4.48
C ALA A 164 -5.27 16.43 5.27
N VAL A 165 -6.36 17.00 4.76
CA VAL A 165 -7.73 16.69 5.18
C VAL A 165 -8.38 15.74 4.18
N LEU A 166 -9.36 14.94 4.62
CA LEU A 166 -9.99 13.91 3.78
C LEU A 166 -11.51 14.00 3.85
N GLN A 167 -12.11 14.00 2.66
CA GLN A 167 -13.55 13.85 2.43
C GLN A 167 -13.82 12.41 2.01
N SER A 168 -14.68 11.72 2.75
CA SER A 168 -15.03 10.31 2.53
C SER A 168 -16.44 10.20 1.97
N TYR A 169 -16.55 9.40 0.92
CA TYR A 169 -17.78 9.05 0.22
C TYR A 169 -17.84 7.53 0.05
N ASP A 170 -19.05 6.98 -0.06
CA ASP A 170 -19.34 5.64 -0.53
C ASP A 170 -19.39 5.63 -2.06
N TRP A 171 -19.17 4.47 -2.65
CA TRP A 171 -18.99 4.34 -4.10
C TRP A 171 -20.29 4.32 -4.92
N ASN A 172 -21.48 4.45 -4.31
CA ASN A 172 -22.73 4.15 -5.02
C ASN A 172 -23.12 5.23 -6.05
N ASP A 173 -22.68 6.48 -5.86
CA ASP A 173 -22.89 7.60 -6.79
C ASP A 173 -21.57 8.33 -7.12
N ASP A 174 -20.47 7.57 -7.16
CA ASP A 174 -19.09 8.08 -7.26
C ASP A 174 -18.89 9.05 -8.43
N GLY A 175 -19.43 8.75 -9.61
CA GLY A 175 -19.27 9.58 -10.80
C GLY A 175 -19.86 10.98 -10.66
N ALA A 176 -21.04 11.11 -10.06
CA ALA A 176 -21.68 12.41 -9.83
C ALA A 176 -20.97 13.20 -8.73
N GLU A 177 -20.61 12.51 -7.65
CA GLU A 177 -19.94 13.11 -6.50
C GLU A 177 -18.51 13.57 -6.82
N MET A 178 -17.73 12.77 -7.56
CA MET A 178 -16.41 13.15 -8.03
C MET A 178 -16.47 14.37 -8.96
N ALA A 179 -17.46 14.42 -9.85
CA ALA A 179 -17.67 15.56 -10.73
C ALA A 179 -18.04 16.83 -9.93
N GLY A 180 -18.89 16.70 -8.91
CA GLY A 180 -19.22 17.79 -7.98
C GLY A 180 -18.00 18.28 -7.21
N ALA A 181 -17.27 17.37 -6.56
CA ALA A 181 -16.07 17.70 -5.78
C ALA A 181 -14.97 18.37 -6.63
N ALA A 182 -14.85 18.01 -7.91
CA ALA A 182 -13.91 18.64 -8.83
C ALA A 182 -14.31 20.07 -9.22
N ALA A 183 -15.61 20.40 -9.20
CA ALA A 183 -16.13 21.72 -9.58
C ALA A 183 -16.02 22.78 -8.45
N GLU A 184 -15.80 22.36 -7.21
CA GLU A 184 -15.70 23.24 -6.03
C GLU A 184 -14.28 23.82 -5.80
N ARG A 185 -13.40 23.81 -6.83
CA ARG A 185 -12.01 24.27 -6.75
C ARG A 185 -11.67 25.36 -7.75
#